data_AF-A0A8J2KDW5-F1
#
_entry.id   AF-A0A8J2KDW5-F1
#
_cell.length_a   1.000
_cell.length_b   1.000
_cell.length_c   1.000
_cell.angle_alpha   90.00
_cell.angle_beta   90.00
_cell.angle_gamma   90.00
#
_symmetry.space_group_name_H-M   'P 1'
#
loop_
_entity.id
_entity.type
_entity.pdbx_description
1 polymer ?
#
loop_
_entity_poly.entity_id
_entity_poly.type
_entity_poly.pdbx_seq_one_letter_code
_entity_poly.pdbx_strand_id
1 'polypeptide(L)'
;KMTKAHEAFDPIEKLTEFTKEEQNHPTFMFKAHLIRLLGNLSYRHPGNQILIGQQCLSIILDYTKIDTLNPFISQWSILAIRNLLEGSTENQDIVKNLRLTGTAYSSVLQEFGIKIGMNDENKPCMAQEDRDKF
;
A
#
# COMPACT_ATOMS: atom_id res chain seq x y z
N LYS A 1 -36.50 14.47 -17.99
CA LYS A 1 -35.79 13.58 -17.04
C LYS A 1 -34.30 13.88 -17.21
N MET A 2 -33.77 14.78 -16.40
CA MET A 2 -32.39 15.24 -16.48
C MET A 2 -31.49 14.28 -15.70
N THR A 3 -30.52 13.72 -16.41
CA THR A 3 -29.39 12.94 -15.90
C THR A 3 -28.55 13.81 -14.97
N LYS A 4 -28.45 13.43 -13.69
CA LYS A 4 -27.53 14.07 -12.74
C LYS A 4 -26.09 13.84 -13.20
N ALA A 5 -25.36 14.93 -13.39
CA ALA A 5 -23.91 14.91 -13.49
C ALA A 5 -23.35 14.29 -12.20
N HIS A 6 -22.48 13.30 -12.35
CA HIS A 6 -21.70 12.75 -11.25
C HIS A 6 -20.72 13.85 -10.81
N GLU A 7 -20.97 14.45 -9.65
CA GLU A 7 -20.20 15.56 -9.12
C GLU A 7 -18.75 15.12 -8.86
N ALA A 8 -17.80 15.87 -9.42
CA ALA A 8 -16.41 15.46 -9.59
C ALA A 8 -15.53 15.56 -8.33
N PHE A 9 -16.09 15.87 -7.16
CA PHE A 9 -15.34 16.02 -5.92
C PHE A 9 -16.22 15.68 -4.70
N ASP A 10 -16.33 14.39 -4.39
CA ASP A 10 -16.81 13.95 -3.09
C ASP A 10 -15.75 14.32 -2.00
N PRO A 11 -16.18 14.80 -0.81
CA PRO A 11 -15.26 15.11 0.28
C PRO A 11 -14.44 13.88 0.69
N ILE A 12 -13.14 14.06 0.97
CA ILE A 12 -12.23 13.01 1.45
C ILE A 12 -12.77 12.33 2.74
N GLU A 13 -13.61 13.02 3.52
CA GLU A 13 -14.32 12.47 4.68
C GLU A 13 -15.12 11.19 4.35
N LYS A 14 -15.67 11.07 3.13
CA LYS A 14 -16.37 9.84 2.69
C LYS A 14 -15.45 8.62 2.55
N LEU A 15 -14.14 8.78 2.35
CA LEU A 15 -13.21 7.64 2.31
C LEU A 15 -12.98 7.02 3.70
N THR A 16 -13.30 7.74 4.77
CA THR A 16 -13.12 7.29 6.16
C THR A 16 -14.41 6.79 6.81
N GLU A 17 -15.57 7.09 6.24
CA GLU A 17 -16.86 6.59 6.71
C GLU A 17 -17.13 5.19 6.13
N PHE A 18 -16.79 4.16 6.92
CA PHE A 18 -17.15 2.79 6.57
C PHE A 18 -18.66 2.62 6.59
N THR A 19 -19.22 2.05 5.52
CA THR A 19 -20.62 1.66 5.55
C THR A 19 -20.81 0.52 6.56
N LYS A 20 -21.97 0.47 7.22
CA LYS A 20 -22.30 -0.63 8.13
C LYS A 20 -22.26 -1.99 7.42
N GLU A 21 -22.51 -2.02 6.11
CA GLU A 21 -22.45 -3.23 5.30
C GLU A 21 -21.02 -3.72 5.10
N GLU A 22 -20.07 -2.83 4.83
CA GLU A 22 -18.63 -3.18 4.73
C GLU A 22 -18.08 -3.70 6.07
N GLN A 23 -18.48 -3.08 7.19
CA GLN A 23 -18.06 -3.51 8.53
C GLN A 23 -18.59 -4.90 8.90
N ASN A 24 -19.76 -5.27 8.39
CA ASN A 24 -20.37 -6.58 8.61
C ASN A 24 -19.82 -7.66 7.66
N HIS A 25 -18.96 -7.29 6.70
CA HIS A 25 -18.38 -8.26 5.78
C HIS A 25 -17.41 -9.19 6.53
N PRO A 26 -17.47 -10.52 6.33
CA PRO A 26 -16.62 -11.48 7.08
C PRO A 26 -15.11 -11.26 6.93
N THR A 27 -14.68 -10.59 5.87
CA THR A 27 -13.25 -10.29 5.60
C THR A 27 -12.82 -8.90 6.04
N PHE A 28 -13.72 -8.09 6.62
CA PHE A 28 -13.38 -6.78 7.14
C PHE A 28 -12.26 -6.89 8.18
N MET A 29 -11.23 -6.05 8.06
CA MET A 29 -10.00 -6.06 8.87
C MET A 29 -9.16 -7.36 8.84
N PHE A 30 -9.52 -8.36 8.03
CA PHE A 30 -8.83 -9.65 8.05
C PHE A 30 -7.33 -9.53 7.77
N LYS A 31 -6.94 -8.76 6.74
CA LYS A 31 -5.52 -8.55 6.41
C LYS A 31 -4.81 -7.76 7.49
N ALA A 32 -5.46 -6.73 8.04
CA ALA A 32 -4.90 -5.93 9.13
C ALA A 32 -4.62 -6.78 10.37
N HIS A 33 -5.56 -7.66 10.75
CA HIS A 33 -5.37 -8.59 11.87
C HIS A 33 -4.27 -9.61 11.61
N LEU A 34 -4.14 -10.12 10.38
CA LEU A 34 -3.06 -11.03 10.01
C LEU A 34 -1.69 -10.36 10.12
N ILE A 35 -1.53 -9.17 9.57
CA ILE A 35 -0.26 -8.41 9.65
C ILE A 35 0.06 -8.05 11.09
N ARG A 36 -0.94 -7.64 11.88
CA ARG A 36 -0.81 -7.40 13.32
C ARG A 36 -0.31 -8.64 14.06
N LEU A 37 -0.89 -9.81 13.78
CA LEU A 37 -0.47 -11.07 14.40
C LEU A 37 1.00 -11.37 14.06
N LEU A 38 1.37 -11.31 12.78
CA LEU A 38 2.75 -11.55 12.33
C LEU A 38 3.75 -10.57 12.96
N GLY A 39 3.40 -9.29 13.03
CA GLY A 39 4.22 -8.26 13.66
C GLY A 39 4.43 -8.52 15.16
N ASN A 40 3.38 -8.93 15.88
CA ASN A 40 3.47 -9.26 17.30
C ASN A 40 4.31 -10.53 17.55
N LEU A 41 4.12 -11.58 16.75
CA LEU A 41 4.91 -12.81 16.85
C LEU A 41 6.39 -12.59 16.56
N SER A 42 6.72 -11.59 15.73
CA SER A 42 8.09 -11.25 15.36
C SER A 42 8.80 -10.40 16.42
N TYR A 43 8.08 -9.83 17.39
CA TYR A 43 8.69 -8.90 18.34
C TYR A 43 9.72 -9.60 19.23
N ARG A 44 10.99 -9.27 19.02
CA ARG A 44 12.14 -9.80 19.78
C ARG A 44 12.19 -11.33 19.83
N HIS A 45 11.72 -11.99 18.78
CA HIS A 45 11.76 -13.44 18.64
C HIS A 45 12.52 -13.85 17.37
N PRO A 46 13.83 -14.14 17.47
CA PRO A 46 14.71 -14.36 16.30
C PRO A 46 14.20 -15.42 15.32
N GLY A 47 13.69 -16.55 15.82
CA GLY A 47 13.16 -17.61 14.95
C GLY A 47 11.93 -17.18 14.14
N ASN A 48 11.10 -16.30 14.71
CA ASN A 48 9.91 -15.80 14.01
C ASN A 48 10.30 -14.68 13.05
N GLN A 49 11.27 -13.85 13.43
CA GLN A 49 11.82 -12.81 12.56
C GLN A 49 12.40 -13.41 11.28
N ILE A 50 13.17 -14.49 11.37
CA ILE A 50 13.75 -15.16 10.19
C ILE A 50 12.65 -15.80 9.35
N LEU A 51 11.79 -16.62 9.96
CA LEU A 51 10.73 -17.35 9.24
C LEU A 51 9.78 -16.41 8.49
N ILE A 52 9.27 -15.40 9.19
CA ILE A 52 8.33 -14.42 8.62
C ILE A 52 9.07 -13.47 7.67
N GLY A 53 10.32 -13.10 7.99
CA GLY A 53 11.13 -12.22 7.16
C GLY A 53 11.37 -12.77 5.76
N GLN A 54 11.77 -14.04 5.65
CA GLN A 54 12.05 -14.69 4.38
C GLN A 54 10.82 -14.82 3.46
N GLN A 55 9.63 -15.04 4.05
CA GLN A 55 8.42 -15.36 3.27
C GLN A 55 7.46 -14.18 3.12
N CYS A 56 7.40 -13.28 4.10
CA CYS A 56 6.32 -12.31 4.22
C CYS A 56 6.81 -10.86 4.20
N LEU A 57 8.10 -10.57 4.36
CA LEU A 57 8.57 -9.17 4.45
C LEU A 57 8.21 -8.35 3.20
N SER A 58 8.44 -8.90 2.00
CA SER A 58 8.07 -8.25 0.74
C SER A 58 6.55 -8.04 0.63
N ILE A 59 5.77 -9.03 1.08
CA ILE A 59 4.30 -8.94 1.08
C ILE A 59 3.80 -7.86 2.04
N ILE A 60 4.38 -7.77 3.24
CA ILE A 60 4.02 -6.76 4.24
C ILE A 60 4.38 -5.35 3.74
N LEU A 61 5.48 -5.20 2.99
CA LEU A 61 5.86 -3.93 2.38
C LEU A 61 4.81 -3.40 1.40
N ASP A 62 4.09 -4.28 0.68
CA ASP A 62 3.00 -3.90 -0.24
C ASP A 62 1.76 -3.34 0.47
N TYR A 63 1.61 -3.62 1.77
CA TYR A 63 0.49 -3.21 2.61
C TYR A 63 0.77 -1.93 3.41
N THR A 64 1.75 -1.14 2.99
CA THR A 64 2.04 0.21 3.52
C THR A 64 1.14 1.30 2.94
N LYS A 65 0.26 0.95 1.99
CA LYS A 65 -0.78 1.81 1.40
C LYS A 65 -2.10 1.77 2.17
N ILE A 66 -2.97 2.73 1.89
CA ILE A 66 -4.33 2.78 2.45
C ILE A 66 -5.18 1.66 1.82
N ASP A 67 -5.91 0.93 2.65
CA ASP A 67 -6.91 -0.08 2.27
C ASP A 67 -8.19 0.19 3.06
N THR A 68 -9.30 0.47 2.37
CA THR A 68 -10.58 0.83 2.98
C THR A 68 -11.25 -0.35 3.69
N LEU A 69 -11.00 -1.60 3.27
CA LEU A 69 -11.52 -2.78 3.97
C LEU A 69 -10.66 -3.19 5.16
N ASN A 70 -9.46 -2.63 5.27
CA ASN A 70 -8.50 -2.94 6.32
C ASN A 70 -8.01 -1.65 7.01
N PRO A 71 -8.87 -1.01 7.82
CA PRO A 71 -8.47 0.11 8.64
C PRO A 71 -7.19 -0.19 9.43
N PHE A 72 -6.29 0.78 9.45
CA PHE A 72 -4.99 0.72 10.10
C PHE A 72 -3.97 -0.28 9.51
N ILE A 73 -4.22 -0.86 8.33
CA ILE A 73 -3.29 -1.84 7.76
C ILE A 73 -1.89 -1.25 7.57
N SER A 74 -1.77 0.01 7.16
CA SER A 74 -0.47 0.66 6.97
C SER A 74 0.29 0.82 8.29
N GLN A 75 -0.39 1.19 9.38
CA GLN A 75 0.21 1.27 10.71
C GLN A 75 0.67 -0.10 11.21
N TRP A 76 -0.14 -1.14 11.03
CA TRP A 76 0.25 -2.51 11.40
C TRP A 76 1.41 -3.02 10.56
N SER A 77 1.43 -2.70 9.26
CA SER A 77 2.55 -3.03 8.37
C SER A 77 3.85 -2.36 8.82
N ILE A 78 3.81 -1.07 9.13
CA ILE A 78 4.99 -0.33 9.64
C ILE A 78 5.50 -0.96 10.94
N LEU A 79 4.61 -1.30 11.88
CA LEU A 79 4.99 -1.95 13.13
C LEU A 79 5.61 -3.34 12.87
N ALA A 80 5.00 -4.14 12.00
CA ALA A 80 5.49 -5.47 11.66
C ALA A 80 6.87 -5.40 11.01
N ILE A 81 7.08 -4.48 10.06
CA ILE A 81 8.38 -4.24 9.43
C ILE A 81 9.42 -3.87 10.49
N ARG A 82 9.12 -2.90 11.37
CA ARG A 82 10.04 -2.52 12.46
C ARG A 82 10.41 -3.72 13.34
N ASN A 83 9.44 -4.54 13.73
CA ASN A 83 9.68 -5.72 14.56
C ASN A 83 10.48 -6.81 13.82
N LEU A 84 10.27 -6.99 12.50
CA LEU A 84 11.02 -7.95 11.68
C LEU A 84 12.47 -7.52 11.47
N LEU A 85 12.74 -6.21 11.40
CA LEU A 85 14.08 -5.66 11.15
C LEU A 85 14.89 -5.41 12.43
N GLU A 86 14.23 -5.28 13.59
CA GLU A 86 14.91 -5.02 14.86
C GLU A 86 15.87 -6.15 15.23
N GLY A 87 17.18 -5.86 15.16
CA GLY A 87 18.24 -6.82 15.52
C GLY A 87 18.47 -7.94 14.49
N SER A 88 17.76 -7.96 13.35
CA SER A 88 17.91 -8.98 12.31
C SER A 88 18.65 -8.43 11.10
N THR A 89 19.94 -8.75 10.97
CA THR A 89 20.77 -8.32 9.82
C THR A 89 20.30 -8.95 8.51
N GLU A 90 19.84 -10.21 8.55
CA GLU A 90 19.31 -10.92 7.39
C GLU A 90 18.11 -10.20 6.79
N ASN A 91 17.13 -9.84 7.62
CA ASN A 91 15.94 -9.12 7.14
C ASN A 91 16.28 -7.69 6.68
N GLN A 92 17.23 -7.03 7.34
CA GLN A 92 17.73 -5.72 6.90
C GLN A 92 18.36 -5.80 5.52
N ASP A 93 19.10 -6.87 5.23
CA ASP A 93 19.74 -7.05 3.93
C ASP A 93 18.70 -7.27 2.81
N ILE A 94 17.59 -7.95 3.08
CA ILE A 94 16.46 -8.03 2.14
C ILE A 94 15.99 -6.62 1.74
N VAL A 95 15.78 -5.73 2.72
CA VAL A 95 15.30 -4.36 2.47
C VAL A 95 16.36 -3.51 1.77
N LYS A 96 17.65 -3.63 2.14
CA LYS A 96 18.75 -2.91 1.48
C LYS A 96 18.90 -3.27 0.01
N ASN A 97 18.55 -4.51 -0.35
CA ASN A 97 18.63 -5.00 -1.72
C ASN A 97 17.40 -4.67 -2.57
N LEU A 98 16.40 -3.98 -2.03
CA LEU A 98 15.28 -3.49 -2.82
C LEU A 98 15.77 -2.47 -3.85
N ARG A 99 15.42 -2.72 -5.11
CA ARG A 99 15.76 -1.85 -6.24
C ARG A 99 14.49 -1.30 -6.86
N LEU A 100 14.57 -0.07 -7.34
CA LEU A 100 13.52 0.54 -8.14
C LEU A 100 13.49 -0.13 -9.52
N THR A 101 12.45 -0.91 -9.79
CA THR A 101 12.30 -1.64 -11.07
C THR A 101 11.52 -0.83 -12.12
N GLY A 102 10.91 0.30 -11.74
CA GLY A 102 10.16 1.16 -12.66
C GLY A 102 8.98 1.84 -11.99
N THR A 103 8.14 2.49 -12.80
CA THR A 103 6.89 3.12 -12.36
C THR A 103 5.77 2.08 -12.36
N ALA A 104 4.96 2.04 -11.30
CA ALA A 104 3.80 1.15 -11.27
C ALA A 104 2.75 1.60 -12.30
N TYR A 105 2.11 0.64 -12.98
CA TYR A 105 0.98 0.93 -13.84
C TYR A 105 -0.21 1.39 -13.01
N SER A 106 -0.88 2.47 -13.44
CA SER A 106 -2.11 2.97 -12.83
C SER A 106 -3.12 3.25 -13.94
N SER A 107 -4.18 2.43 -14.00
CA SER A 107 -5.28 2.61 -14.96
C SER A 107 -5.96 3.96 -14.78
N VAL A 108 -6.10 4.42 -13.54
CA VAL A 108 -6.67 5.73 -13.20
C VAL A 108 -5.86 6.85 -13.83
N LEU A 109 -4.52 6.81 -13.72
CA LEU A 109 -3.67 7.87 -14.29
C LEU A 109 -3.73 7.88 -15.83
N GLN A 110 -3.88 6.72 -16.46
CA GLN A 110 -4.10 6.63 -17.90
C GLN A 110 -5.45 7.22 -18.34
N GLU A 111 -6.52 6.99 -17.59
CA GLU A 111 -7.84 7.59 -17.85
C GLU A 111 -7.81 9.13 -17.78
N PHE A 112 -6.94 9.69 -16.94
CA PHE A 112 -6.72 11.14 -16.85
C PHE A 112 -5.69 11.68 -17.87
N GLY A 113 -5.16 10.85 -18.78
CA GLY A 113 -4.16 11.26 -19.76
C GLY A 113 -2.81 11.61 -19.14
N ILE A 114 -2.49 11.03 -17.98
CA ILE A 114 -1.25 11.28 -17.24
C ILE A 114 -0.32 10.09 -17.48
N LYS A 115 0.84 10.34 -18.09
CA LYS A 115 1.92 9.36 -18.21
C LYS A 115 2.84 9.47 -17.02
N ILE A 116 3.16 8.31 -16.43
CA ILE A 116 4.17 8.20 -15.38
C ILE A 116 5.48 7.80 -16.06
N GLY A 117 6.51 8.61 -15.91
CA GLY A 117 7.86 8.35 -16.39
C GLY A 117 8.87 8.35 -15.24
N MET A 118 10.12 8.01 -15.54
CA MET A 118 11.25 8.33 -14.68
C MET A 118 11.94 9.57 -15.25
N ASN A 119 12.33 10.50 -14.37
CA ASN A 119 13.23 11.58 -14.76
C ASN A 119 14.70 11.10 -14.76
N ASP A 120 15.62 11.98 -15.17
CA ASP A 120 17.06 11.69 -15.25
C ASP A 120 17.70 11.33 -13.89
N GLU A 121 17.03 11.62 -12.78
CA GLU A 121 17.43 11.24 -11.42
C GLU A 121 16.79 9.93 -10.94
N ASN A 122 16.17 9.17 -11.84
CA ASN A 122 15.45 7.93 -11.55
C ASN A 122 14.31 8.12 -10.54
N LYS A 123 13.72 9.33 -10.49
CA LYS A 123 12.55 9.65 -9.68
C LYS A 123 11.29 9.58 -10.56
N PRO A 124 10.18 9.01 -10.06
CA PRO A 124 8.94 8.99 -10.80
C PRO A 124 8.41 10.41 -10.99
N CYS A 125 8.11 10.76 -12.25
CA CYS A 125 7.50 12.03 -12.64
C CYS A 125 6.18 11.78 -13.37
N MET A 126 5.26 12.72 -13.24
CA MET A 126 3.98 12.72 -13.95
C MET A 126 4.03 13.78 -15.03
N ALA A 127 3.75 13.40 -16.27
CA ALA A 127 3.61 14.30 -17.40
C ALA A 127 2.19 14.18 -17.96
N GLN A 128 1.53 15.32 -18.16
CA GLN A 128 0.22 15.38 -18.78
C GLN A 128 0.41 15.31 -20.30
N GLU A 129 -0.37 14.48 -20.99
CA GLU A 129 -0.32 14.40 -22.45
C GLU A 129 -0.91 15.70 -23.04
N ASP A 130 -0.11 16.44 -23.83
CA ASP A 130 -0.54 17.69 -24.46
C ASP A 130 -1.82 17.45 -25.28
N ARG A 131 -2.95 18.03 -24.84
CA ARG A 131 -4.22 18.05 -25.60
C ARG A 131 -4.19 19.07 -26.74
N ASP A 132 -3.05 19.22 -27.42
CA ASP A 132 -2.87 20.03 -28.61
C ASP A 132 -2.55 19.11 -29.80
N LYS A 133 -3.57 18.39 -30.26
CA LYS A 133 -3.74 17.82 -31.60
C LYS A 133 -5.05 17.04 -31.61
N PHE A 134 -6.16 17.77 -31.84
CA PHE A 134 -7.31 17.44 -32.69
C PHE A 134 -8.50 18.33 -32.30
#